data_AF-A0A662QWF6-F1
#
_entry.id   AF-A0A662QWF6-F1
#
_cell.length_a   1.000
_cell.length_b   1.000
_cell.length_c   1.000
_cell.angle_alpha   90.00
_cell.angle_beta   90.00
_cell.angle_gamma   90.00
#
_symmetry.space_group_name_H-M   'P 1'
#
loop_
_entity.id
_entity.type
_entity.pdbx_description
1 polymer ?
#
loop_
_entity_poly.entity_id
_entity_poly.type
_entity_poly.pdbx_seq_one_letter_code
_entity_poly.pdbx_strand_id
1 'polypeptide(L)' 'MVEFREDSCGISTLLCEELWNVKGVSFSAQKRGHFLIDNQKLIFKAKDEKKALLSAISSVEKKLDELKKKV' A
#
# COMPACT_ATOMS: atom_id res chain seq x y z
N MET A 1 -1.25 -0.49 11.29
CA MET A 1 -2.53 -0.67 10.55
C MET A 1 -2.96 0.67 10.01
N VAL A 2 -3.34 0.74 8.73
CA VAL A 2 -3.78 1.98 8.05
C VAL A 2 -5.17 1.76 7.47
N GLU A 3 -6.09 2.70 7.70
CA GLU A 3 -7.44 2.67 7.13
C GLU A 3 -7.54 3.64 5.95
N PHE A 4 -8.10 3.17 4.85
CA PHE A 4 -8.40 3.97 3.67
C PHE A 4 -9.92 4.12 3.58
N ARG A 5 -10.38 5.37 3.56
CA ARG A 5 -11.76 5.72 3.20
C ARG A 5 -11.76 6.08 1.72
N GLU A 6 -12.71 5.55 0.95
CA GLU A 6 -12.85 5.83 -0.48
C GLU A 6 -11.62 5.36 -1.30
N ASP A 7 -11.15 4.14 -1.04
CA ASP A 7 -10.07 3.50 -1.83
C ASP A 7 -10.57 3.02 -3.21
N SER A 8 -11.11 3.96 -3.97
CA SER A 8 -11.79 3.73 -5.25
C SER A 8 -10.87 3.22 -6.36
N CYS A 9 -9.56 3.47 -6.24
CA CYS A 9 -8.56 3.15 -7.25
C CYS A 9 -7.62 1.98 -6.85
N GLY A 10 -7.87 1.31 -5.72
CA GLY A 10 -7.03 0.19 -5.27
C GLY A 10 -5.65 0.61 -4.79
N ILE A 11 -5.51 1.81 -4.23
CA ILE A 11 -4.26 2.32 -3.64
C ILE A 11 -3.82 1.39 -2.50
N SER A 12 -4.74 0.91 -1.67
CA SER A 12 -4.36 0.01 -0.58
C SER A 12 -3.90 -1.36 -1.10
N THR A 13 -4.44 -1.83 -2.24
CA THR A 13 -3.95 -3.04 -2.92
C THR A 13 -2.53 -2.83 -3.42
N LEU A 14 -2.30 -1.72 -4.11
CA LEU A 14 -1.01 -1.41 -4.71
C LEU A 14 0.09 -1.20 -3.64
N LEU A 15 -0.24 -0.54 -2.53
CA LEU A 15 0.64 -0.43 -1.37
C LEU A 15 0.87 -1.77 -0.67
N CYS A 16 -0.16 -2.62 -0.59
CA CYS A 16 -0.05 -3.96 0.00
C CYS A 16 0.97 -4.82 -0.75
N GLU A 17 0.92 -4.80 -2.08
CA GLU A 17 1.88 -5.50 -2.95
C GLU A 17 3.28 -4.89 -2.84
N GLU A 18 3.39 -3.56 -2.82
CA GLU A 18 4.70 -2.92 -2.75
C GLU A 18 5.40 -3.15 -1.41
N LEU A 19 4.65 -3.24 -0.31
CA LEU A 19 5.19 -3.53 1.02
C LEU A 19 5.94 -4.87 1.08
N TRP A 20 5.57 -5.87 0.27
CA TRP A 20 6.32 -7.12 0.19
C TRP A 20 7.74 -6.95 -0.38
N ASN A 21 7.96 -5.89 -1.16
CA ASN A 21 9.27 -5.57 -1.72
C ASN A 21 10.14 -4.72 -0.76
N VAL A 22 9.59 -4.23 0.34
CA VAL A 22 10.32 -3.39 1.29
C VAL A 22 11.11 -4.25 2.28
N LYS A 23 12.44 -4.07 2.30
CA LYS A 23 13.33 -4.81 3.20
C LYS A 23 12.93 -4.61 4.67
N GLY A 24 12.67 -5.72 5.35
CA GLY A 24 12.31 -5.73 6.77
C GLY A 24 10.81 -5.72 7.05
N VAL A 25 9.97 -5.76 6.02
CA VAL A 25 8.56 -6.16 6.14
C VAL A 25 8.49 -7.69 6.21
N SER A 26 7.81 -8.20 7.23
CA SER A 26 7.62 -9.65 7.43
C SER A 26 6.19 -10.11 7.11
N PHE A 27 5.27 -9.16 6.91
CA PHE A 27 3.86 -9.43 6.63
C PHE A 27 3.22 -8.20 5.98
N SER A 28 2.36 -8.42 4.98
CA SER A 28 1.49 -7.41 4.38
C SER A 28 0.22 -8.06 3.86
N ALA A 29 -0.94 -7.54 4.24
CA ALA A 29 -2.26 -8.01 3.82
C ALA A 29 -3.27 -6.87 3.78
N GLN A 30 -4.24 -7.01 2.89
CA GLN A 30 -5.39 -6.13 2.79
C GLN A 30 -6.62 -6.84 3.35
N LYS A 31 -7.46 -6.10 4.08
CA LYS A 31 -8.78 -6.55 4.52
C LYS A 31 -9.81 -5.54 4.05
N ARG A 32 -10.70 -5.99 3.17
CA ARG A 32 -11.91 -5.26 2.82
C ARG A 32 -12.86 -5.28 4.01
N GLY A 33 -13.40 -4.11 4.36
CA GLY A 33 -14.50 -4.05 5.30
C GLY A 33 -15.82 -4.48 4.65
N HIS A 34 -16.94 -4.04 5.22
CA HIS A 34 -18.26 -4.46 4.74
C HIS A 34 -18.50 -3.91 3.34
N PHE A 35 -19.02 -4.69 2.39
CA PHE A 35 -19.19 -4.27 0.99
C PHE A 35 -20.03 -2.99 0.79
N LEU A 36 -20.92 -2.67 1.75
CA LEU A 36 -21.72 -1.44 1.77
C LEU A 36 -20.97 -0.19 2.26
N ILE A 37 -19.80 -0.36 2.86
CA ILE A 37 -18.96 0.70 3.41
C ILE A 37 -17.65 0.62 2.65
N ASP A 38 -17.32 1.62 1.84
CA ASP A 38 -16.09 1.61 1.07
C ASP A 38 -14.87 1.91 1.96
N ASN A 39 -14.52 0.94 2.80
CA ASN A 39 -13.39 0.97 3.71
C ASN A 39 -12.45 -0.21 3.46
N GLN A 40 -11.19 0.12 3.22
CA GLN A 40 -10.11 -0.86 3.08
C GLN A 40 -9.15 -0.70 4.25
N LYS A 41 -8.66 -1.82 4.76
CA LYS A 41 -7.66 -1.84 5.84
C LYS A 41 -6.39 -2.49 5.33
N LEU A 42 -5.27 -1.80 5.50
CA LEU A 42 -3.94 -2.31 5.25
C LEU A 42 -3.29 -2.73 6.56
N ILE A 43 -2.90 -4.00 6.63
CA ILE A 43 -2.29 -4.64 7.80
C ILE A 43 -0.92 -5.12 7.39
N PHE A 44 0.13 -4.64 8.04
CA PHE A 44 1.49 -5.03 7.74
C PHE A 44 2.33 -5.02 9.03
N LYS A 45 3.47 -5.72 9.01
CA LYS A 45 4.40 -5.80 10.13
C LYS A 45 5.82 -5.59 9.63
N ALA A 46 6.54 -4.68 10.26
CA ALA A 46 7.94 -4.39 9.97
C ALA A 46 8.68 -3.98 11.25
N LYS A 47 10.02 -3.97 11.21
CA LYS A 47 10.84 -3.42 12.32
C LYS A 47 10.53 -1.93 12.58
N ASP A 48 10.26 -1.18 11.52
CA ASP A 48 9.79 0.21 11.56
C ASP A 48 8.66 0.37 10.53
N GLU A 49 7.42 0.37 11.01
CA GLU A 49 6.23 0.39 10.15
C GLU A 49 6.09 1.71 9.38
N LYS A 50 6.40 2.85 10.01
CA LYS A 50 6.30 4.16 9.37
C LYS A 50 7.29 4.27 8.22
N LYS A 51 8.54 3.86 8.46
CA LYS A 51 9.58 3.87 7.42
C LYS A 51 9.24 2.91 6.29
N ALA A 52 8.71 1.73 6.60
CA ALA A 52 8.32 0.75 5.59
C ALA A 52 7.22 1.29 4.67
N LEU A 53 6.18 1.91 5.24
CA LEU A 53 5.09 2.50 4.48
C LEU A 53 5.56 3.65 3.58
N LEU A 54 6.39 4.56 4.11
CA LEU A 54 6.96 5.65 3.31
C LEU A 54 7.83 5.13 2.16
N SER A 55 8.58 4.06 2.39
CA SER A 55 9.37 3.40 1.35
C SER A 55 8.48 2.78 0.26
N ALA A 56 7.36 2.16 0.64
CA ALA A 56 6.40 1.61 -0.31
C ALA A 56 5.77 2.74 -1.15
N ILE A 57 5.31 3.83 -0.52
CA ILE A 57 4.75 5.00 -1.22
C ILE A 57 5.76 5.57 -2.22
N SER A 58 7.00 5.81 -1.80
CA SER A 58 8.03 6.37 -2.68
C SER A 58 8.37 5.45 -3.86
N SER A 59 8.35 4.12 -3.65
CA SER A 59 8.56 3.15 -4.73
C SER A 59 7.42 3.20 -5.76
N VAL A 60 6.17 3.27 -5.29
CA VAL A 60 4.98 3.43 -6.14
C VAL A 60 5.06 4.69 -6.98
N GLU A 61 5.34 5.84 -6.36
CA GLU A 61 5.47 7.13 -7.07
C GLU A 61 6.53 7.04 -8.18
N LYS A 62 7.70 6.45 -7.88
CA LYS A 62 8.75 6.24 -8.87
C LYS A 62 8.29 5.41 -10.07
N LYS A 63 7.62 4.29 -9.82
CA LYS A 63 7.10 3.41 -10.89
C LYS A 63 6.06 4.11 -11.75
N LEU A 64 5.19 4.92 -11.13
CA LEU A 64 4.21 5.73 -11.86
C LEU A 64 4.86 6.82 -12.70
N ASP A 65 5.88 7.50 -12.19
CA ASP A 65 6.61 8.52 -12.94
C ASP A 65 7.43 7.93 -14.09
N GLU A 66 7.99 6.74 -13.93
CA GLU A 66 8.62 5.99 -15.02
C GLU A 66 7.62 5.58 -16.11
N LEU A 67 6.40 5.18 -15.71
CA LEU A 67 5.34 4.84 -16.65
C LEU A 67 4.87 6.05 -17.44
N LYS A 68 4.68 7.21 -16.78
CA LYS A 68 4.29 8.48 -17.42
C LYS A 68 5.29 8.95 -18.48
N LYS A 69 6.57 8.58 -18.38
CA LYS A 69 7.59 8.92 -19.40
C LYS A 69 7.50 8.03 -20.64
N LYS A 70 6.82 6.89 -20.55
CA LYS A 70 6.67 5.90 -21.63
C LYS A 70 5.34 6.01 -22.37
N VAL A 71 4.41 6.81 -21.84
CA VAL A 71 3.11 7.16 -22.43
C VAL A 71 3.22 8.58 -22.97
#